data_AF-A0A830D751-F1
#
_entry.id   AF-A0A830D751-F1
#
_cell.length_a   1.000
_cell.length_b   1.000
_cell.length_c   1.000
_cell.angle_alpha   90.00
_cell.angle_beta   90.00
_cell.angle_gamma   90.00
#
_symmetry.space_group_name_H-M   'P 1'
#
loop_
_entity.id
_entity.type
_entity.pdbx_description
1 polymer ?
#
loop_
_entity_poly.entity_id
_entity_poly.type
_entity_poly.pdbx_seq_one_letter_code
_entity_poly.pdbx_strand_id
1 'polypeptide(L)' 'SRSDLEHFTVVHKVFGASNVSKLLLHILPSKGLDAVVTICYEAKARLQDPIYGCVAHIFALQHQVFN' A
#
# COMPACT_ATOMS: atom_id res chain seq x y z
N SER A 1 6.01 0.46 17.83
CA SER A 1 6.72 -0.83 17.92
C SER A 1 7.59 -1.02 16.67
N ARG A 2 8.47 -2.03 16.59
CA ARG A 2 9.36 -2.23 15.43
C ARG A 2 8.61 -2.34 14.08
N SER A 3 7.40 -2.90 14.09
CA SER A 3 6.57 -3.04 12.88
C SER A 3 6.08 -1.70 12.33
N ASP A 4 5.84 -0.70 13.18
CA ASP A 4 5.35 0.61 12.74
C ASP A 4 6.43 1.39 11.99
N LEU A 5 7.68 1.24 12.42
CA LEU A 5 8.84 1.83 11.75
C LEU A 5 9.11 1.16 10.40
N GLU A 6 8.93 -0.16 10.31
CA GLU A 6 9.03 -0.89 9.05
C GLU A 6 7.95 -0.45 8.06
N HIS A 7 6.69 -0.36 8.51
CA HIS A 7 5.59 0.16 7.68
C HIS A 7 5.87 1.58 7.20
N PHE A 8 6.27 2.48 8.10
CA PHE A 8 6.63 3.85 7.73
C PHE A 8 7.75 3.89 6.68
N THR A 9 8.81 3.10 6.87
CA THR A 9 9.96 3.06 5.97
C THR A 9 9.58 2.57 4.58
N VAL A 10 8.78 1.50 4.50
CA VAL A 10 8.34 0.92 3.23
C VAL A 10 7.41 1.88 2.50
N VAL A 11 6.44 2.47 3.20
CA VAL A 11 5.54 3.49 2.65
C VAL A 11 6.31 4.73 2.18
N HIS A 12 7.27 5.20 2.97
CA HIS A 12 8.12 6.33 2.60
C HIS A 12 8.95 6.03 1.34
N LYS A 13 9.49 4.83 1.21
CA LYS A 13 10.29 4.43 0.04
C LYS A 13 9.45 4.38 -1.25
N VAL A 14 8.22 3.90 -1.17
CA VAL A 14 7.36 3.71 -2.36
C VAL A 14 6.61 4.99 -2.74
N PHE A 15 6.06 5.68 -1.76
CA PHE A 15 5.18 6.83 -2.00
C PHE A 15 5.83 8.16 -1.63
N GLY A 16 6.72 8.19 -0.64
CA GLY A 16 7.26 9.42 -0.06
C GLY A 16 6.28 10.08 0.92
N ALA A 17 6.83 10.67 1.99
CA ALA A 17 6.02 11.27 3.07
C ALA A 17 5.06 12.36 2.56
N SER A 18 5.52 13.21 1.64
CA SER A 18 4.71 14.31 1.10
C SER A 18 3.51 13.83 0.29
N ASN A 19 3.65 12.74 -0.48
CA ASN A 19 2.54 12.22 -1.27
C ASN A 19 1.52 11.51 -0.36
N VAL A 20 2.00 10.79 0.65
CA VAL A 20 1.12 10.18 1.67
C VAL A 20 0.34 11.25 2.43
N SER A 21 1.00 12.32 2.87
CA SER A 21 0.34 13.43 3.55
C SER A 21 -0.74 14.07 2.66
N LYS A 22 -0.43 14.36 1.39
CA LYS A 22 -1.41 14.89 0.42
C LYS A 22 -2.58 13.93 0.20
N LEU A 23 -2.32 12.63 0.11
CA LEU A 23 -3.35 11.62 -0.07
C LEU A 23 -4.30 11.59 1.14
N LEU A 24 -3.75 11.55 2.36
CA LEU A 24 -4.54 11.49 3.58
C LEU A 24 -5.36 12.77 3.82
N LEU A 25 -4.87 13.93 3.39
CA LEU A 25 -5.64 15.19 3.45
C LEU A 25 -6.91 15.17 2.59
N HIS A 26 -6.95 14.37 1.51
CA HIS A 26 -8.11 14.25 0.63
C HIS A 26 -9.07 13.12 1.04
N ILE A 27 -8.74 12.36 2.08
CA ILE A 27 -9.56 11.24 2.54
C ILE A 27 -10.42 11.69 3.72
N LEU A 28 -11.69 11.25 3.75
CA LEU A 28 -12.56 11.51 4.90
C LEU A 28 -11.89 10.96 6.17
N PRO A 29 -11.88 11.71 7.29
CA PRO A 29 -11.23 11.27 8.52
C PRO A 29 -11.68 9.88 9.00
N SER A 30 -12.96 9.54 8.79
CA SER A 30 -13.52 8.22 9.11
C SER A 30 -12.89 7.05 8.36
N LYS A 31 -12.26 7.31 7.21
CA LYS A 31 -11.57 6.32 6.36
C LYS A 31 -10.04 6.39 6.50
N GLY A 32 -9.52 7.22 7.40
CA GLY A 32 -8.08 7.43 7.54
C GLY A 32 -7.33 6.15 7.91
N LEU A 33 -7.88 5.33 8.80
CA LEU A 33 -7.26 4.05 9.19
C LEU A 33 -7.21 3.08 8.00
N ASP A 34 -8.33 2.91 7.29
CA ASP A 34 -8.41 2.02 6.12
C ASP A 34 -7.46 2.46 5.00
N ALA A 35 -7.33 3.77 4.81
CA ALA A 35 -6.38 4.34 3.86
C ALA A 35 -4.93 3.98 4.24
N VAL A 36 -4.54 4.17 5.51
CA VAL A 36 -3.19 3.82 5.98
C VAL A 36 -2.92 2.32 5.82
N VAL A 37 -3.88 1.46 6.16
CA VAL A 37 -3.74 0.00 5.96
C VAL A 37 -3.53 -0.34 4.49
N THR A 38 -4.32 0.26 3.60
CA THR A 38 -4.23 0.05 2.15
C THR A 38 -2.88 0.52 1.60
N ILE A 39 -2.44 1.73 1.95
CA ILE A 39 -1.15 2.29 1.53
C ILE A 39 0.01 1.40 2.01
N CYS A 40 -0.04 0.91 3.25
CA CYS A 40 0.97 -0.03 3.77
C CYS A 40 0.99 -1.33 2.97
N TYR A 41 -0.17 -1.90 2.65
CA TYR A 41 -0.28 -3.11 1.84
C TYR A 41 0.30 -2.89 0.43
N GLU A 42 -0.10 -1.82 -0.26
CA GLU A 42 0.38 -1.50 -1.60
C GLU A 42 1.89 -1.24 -1.63
N ALA A 43 2.42 -0.52 -0.64
CA ALA A 43 3.85 -0.27 -0.53
C ALA A 43 4.65 -1.58 -0.36
N LYS A 44 4.17 -2.48 0.50
CA LYS A 44 4.80 -3.79 0.71
C LYS A 44 4.74 -4.64 -0.54
N ALA A 45 3.60 -4.66 -1.23
CA ALA A 45 3.45 -5.39 -2.48
C ALA A 45 4.41 -4.84 -3.56
N ARG A 46 4.53 -3.52 -3.71
CA ARG A 46 5.48 -2.89 -4.64
C ARG A 46 6.95 -3.16 -4.28
N LEU A 47 7.26 -3.28 -2.98
CA LEU A 47 8.61 -3.62 -2.55
C LEU A 47 8.98 -5.06 -2.94
N GLN A 48 8.02 -5.98 -2.89
CA GLN A 48 8.20 -7.39 -3.26
C GLN A 48 8.19 -7.60 -4.77
N ASP A 49 7.30 -6.91 -5.48
CA ASP A 49 7.23 -6.88 -6.94
C ASP A 49 7.33 -5.42 -7.42
N PRO A 50 8.54 -4.96 -7.79
CA PRO A 50 8.76 -3.59 -8.27
C PRO A 50 8.04 -3.25 -9.58
N ILE A 51 7.65 -4.26 -10.36
CA ILE A 51 7.03 -4.09 -11.68
C ILE A 51 5.52 -3.98 -11.54
N TYR A 52 4.89 -4.97 -10.90
CA TYR A 52 3.43 -5.08 -10.83
C TYR A 52 2.85 -4.76 -9.45
N GLY A 53 3.64 -4.85 -8.38
CA GLY A 53 3.18 -4.62 -7.00
C GLY A 53 1.92 -5.43 -6.66
N CYS A 54 0.92 -4.78 -6.07
CA CYS A 54 -0.35 -5.44 -5.72
C CYS A 54 -1.15 -5.94 -6.93
N VAL A 55 -0.84 -5.48 -8.16
CA VAL A 55 -1.52 -5.94 -9.37
C VAL A 55 -1.19 -7.40 -9.66
N ALA A 56 0.01 -7.89 -9.30
CA ALA A 56 0.34 -9.31 -9.40
C ALA A 56 -0.62 -10.18 -8.57
N HIS A 57 -1.05 -9.71 -7.41
CA HIS A 57 -2.03 -10.42 -6.59
C HIS A 57 -3.41 -10.45 -7.25
N ILE A 58 -3.82 -9.34 -7.90
CA ILE A 58 -5.07 -9.29 -8.66
C ILE A 58 -5.03 -10.33 -9.78
N PHE A 59 -3.96 -10.38 -10.57
CA PHE A 59 -3.81 -11.38 -11.63
C PHE A 59 -3.83 -12.81 -11.10
N ALA A 60 -3.14 -13.08 -9.99
CA ALA A 60 -3.15 -14.41 -9.37
C ALA A 60 -4.56 -14.83 -8.93
N LEU A 61 -5.33 -13.91 -8.32
CA LEU A 61 -6.71 -14.17 -7.92
C LEU A 61 -7.63 -14.36 -9.13
N GLN A 62 -7.49 -13.53 -10.16
CA GLN A 62 -8.24 -13.71 -11.41
C GLN A 62 -7.93 -15.08 -12.04
N HIS A 63 -6.65 -15.49 -12.06
CA HIS A 63 -6.27 -16.78 -12.59
C HIS A 63 -6.94 -17.93 -11.82
N GLN A 64 -7.05 -17.86 -10.49
CA GLN A 64 -7.71 -18.88 -9.67
C GLN A 64 -9.23 -18.96 -9.84
N VAL A 65 -9.88 -17.86 -10.26
CA VAL A 65 -11.34 -17.81 -10.44
C VAL A 65 -11.74 -18.22 -11.86
N PHE A 66 -10.92 -17.87 -12.85
CA PHE A 66 -11.23 -18.07 -14.27
C PHE A 66 -10.51 -19.26 -14.93
N ASN A 67 -9.56 -19.92 -14.23
CA ASN A 67 -8.95 -21.19 -14.64
C ASN A 67 -9.28 -22.28 -13.63
#